data_AF-A0A834IBG4-F1
#
_entry.id   AF-A0A834IBG4-F1
#
_cell.length_a   1.000
_cell.length_b   1.000
_cell.length_c   1.000
_cell.angle_alpha   90.00
_cell.angle_beta   90.00
_cell.angle_gamma   90.00
#
_symmetry.space_group_name_H-M   'P 1'
#
loop_
_entity.id
_entity.type
_entity.pdbx_description
1 polymer ?
#
loop_
_entity_poly.entity_id
_entity_poly.type
_entity_poly.pdbx_seq_one_letter_code
_entity_poly.pdbx_strand_id
1 'polypeptide(L)'
;TAIAEGDAATLASANAHTNTTATTLRNEAAAETARVNTAIAEGDAATLASANTHTNTTATALRNEAAAETTRVNTAIADEESARIAGDAATLASANSYTDTPNHAKAEGADAIAIGAGSVAQGDQSIAIGVGNQVSGNNSGALGDPNTVSGNASYVVGNNNTVSGDNTFVLGNDVDTGVTNAVILEGDAATLASANAHTNTTATTLRNEAAAETARVNTAIAEGDAATLASANTHTNTTATALRNEAAAETTRVNTAIADEESARIAGDAATLASANSYTDTRVNQFSKKLDNVEKNAYRG
;
A
#
# COMPACT_ATOMS: atom_id res chain seq x y z
N THR A 1 -76.11 -64.38 -143.12
CA THR A 1 -75.39 -63.09 -143.18
C THR A 1 -75.90 -62.12 -142.12
N ALA A 2 -77.21 -61.88 -141.96
CA ALA A 2 -77.74 -60.95 -140.94
C ALA A 2 -77.55 -61.33 -139.45
N ILE A 3 -77.57 -62.62 -139.09
CA ILE A 3 -77.40 -63.08 -137.68
C ILE A 3 -75.97 -62.83 -137.19
N ALA A 4 -74.96 -63.17 -138.00
CA ALA A 4 -73.55 -62.96 -137.66
C ALA A 4 -73.17 -61.47 -137.54
N GLU A 5 -73.80 -60.58 -138.33
CA GLU A 5 -73.65 -59.12 -138.19
C GLU A 5 -74.33 -58.60 -136.91
N GLY A 6 -75.47 -59.16 -136.52
CA GLY A 6 -76.15 -58.85 -135.26
C GLY A 6 -75.35 -59.25 -134.02
N ASP A 7 -74.83 -60.49 -133.99
CA ASP A 7 -73.99 -60.99 -132.89
C ASP A 7 -72.68 -60.20 -132.75
N ALA A 8 -72.05 -59.83 -133.87
CA ALA A 8 -70.88 -58.98 -133.88
C ALA A 8 -71.18 -57.56 -133.36
N ALA A 9 -72.35 -56.99 -133.69
CA ALA A 9 -72.78 -55.69 -133.18
C ALA A 9 -73.11 -55.73 -131.67
N THR A 10 -73.74 -56.79 -131.18
CA THR A 10 -74.02 -56.99 -129.74
C THR A 10 -72.74 -57.18 -128.95
N LEU A 11 -71.78 -57.97 -129.45
CA LEU A 11 -70.47 -58.14 -128.82
C LEU A 11 -69.67 -56.84 -128.83
N ALA A 12 -69.71 -56.06 -129.92
CA ALA A 12 -69.07 -54.76 -130.00
C ALA A 12 -69.68 -53.76 -128.99
N SER A 13 -71.01 -53.75 -128.86
CA SER A 13 -71.73 -52.93 -127.87
C SER A 13 -71.41 -53.35 -126.42
N ALA A 14 -71.40 -54.66 -126.15
CA ALA A 14 -71.02 -55.20 -124.84
C ALA A 14 -69.57 -54.87 -124.49
N ASN A 15 -68.63 -55.04 -125.42
CA ASN A 15 -67.23 -54.66 -125.24
C ASN A 15 -67.06 -53.15 -125.05
N ALA A 16 -67.81 -52.33 -125.78
CA ALA A 16 -67.81 -50.88 -125.60
C ALA A 16 -68.36 -50.47 -124.23
N HIS A 17 -69.44 -51.12 -123.76
CA HIS A 17 -69.99 -50.89 -122.43
C HIS A 17 -69.02 -51.34 -121.33
N THR A 18 -68.44 -52.54 -121.43
CA THR A 18 -67.41 -53.04 -120.50
C THR A 18 -66.18 -52.13 -120.47
N ASN A 19 -65.69 -51.67 -121.62
CA ASN A 19 -64.57 -50.73 -121.68
C ASN A 19 -64.91 -49.37 -121.07
N THR A 20 -66.13 -48.88 -121.29
CA THR A 20 -66.62 -47.63 -120.69
C THR A 20 -66.68 -47.79 -119.18
N THR A 21 -67.33 -48.84 -118.67
CA THR A 21 -67.43 -49.14 -117.23
C THR A 21 -66.05 -49.32 -116.59
N ALA A 22 -65.14 -50.08 -117.21
CA ALA A 22 -63.78 -50.26 -116.72
C ALA A 22 -62.97 -48.96 -116.71
N THR A 23 -63.26 -48.02 -117.63
CA THR A 23 -62.65 -46.69 -117.65
C THR A 23 -63.23 -45.81 -116.54
N THR A 24 -64.55 -45.81 -116.37
CA THR A 24 -65.23 -45.10 -115.27
C THR A 24 -64.71 -45.57 -113.91
N LEU A 25 -64.66 -46.88 -113.66
CA LEU A 25 -64.15 -47.43 -112.41
C LEU A 25 -62.69 -47.08 -112.16
N ARG A 26 -61.83 -47.08 -113.20
CA ARG A 26 -60.44 -46.64 -113.08
C ARG A 26 -60.34 -45.15 -112.73
N ASN A 27 -61.18 -44.31 -113.34
CA ASN A 27 -61.23 -42.88 -113.05
C ASN A 27 -61.75 -42.61 -111.63
N GLU A 28 -62.79 -43.32 -111.19
CA GLU A 28 -63.32 -43.24 -109.83
C GLU A 28 -62.31 -43.71 -108.80
N ALA A 29 -61.63 -44.85 -109.04
CA ALA A 29 -60.58 -45.35 -108.17
C ALA A 29 -59.39 -44.39 -108.08
N ALA A 30 -59.00 -43.76 -109.20
CA ALA A 30 -57.96 -42.74 -109.22
C ALA A 30 -58.38 -41.47 -108.46
N ALA A 31 -59.62 -41.02 -108.63
CA ALA A 31 -60.18 -39.88 -107.90
C ALA A 31 -60.27 -40.16 -106.39
N GLU A 32 -60.69 -41.37 -105.99
CA GLU A 32 -60.76 -41.79 -104.60
C GLU A 32 -59.37 -41.94 -103.98
N THR A 33 -58.40 -42.50 -104.72
CA THR A 33 -57.00 -42.55 -104.28
C THR A 33 -56.44 -41.15 -104.06
N ALA A 34 -56.70 -40.22 -104.97
CA ALA A 34 -56.29 -38.83 -104.81
C ALA A 34 -56.95 -38.18 -103.60
N ARG A 35 -58.26 -38.39 -103.39
CA ARG A 35 -59.01 -37.88 -102.23
C ARG A 35 -58.47 -38.43 -100.90
N VAL A 36 -58.20 -39.73 -100.84
CA VAL A 36 -57.64 -40.40 -99.65
C VAL A 36 -56.22 -39.91 -99.38
N ASN A 37 -55.37 -39.78 -100.40
CA ASN A 37 -54.01 -39.24 -100.24
C ASN A 37 -54.04 -37.80 -99.72
N THR A 38 -54.94 -36.96 -100.23
CA THR A 38 -55.15 -35.60 -99.71
C THR A 38 -55.60 -35.63 -98.26
N ALA A 39 -56.58 -36.46 -97.90
CA ALA A 39 -57.08 -36.57 -96.53
C ALA A 39 -56.01 -37.06 -95.54
N ILE A 40 -55.15 -38.00 -95.94
CA ILE A 40 -54.00 -38.45 -95.15
C ILE A 40 -53.02 -37.31 -94.96
N ALA A 41 -52.63 -36.62 -96.04
CA ALA A 41 -51.68 -35.51 -95.96
C ALA A 41 -52.20 -34.36 -95.07
N GLU A 42 -53.48 -34.01 -95.20
CA GLU A 42 -54.13 -33.00 -94.35
C GLU A 42 -54.23 -33.46 -92.89
N GLY A 43 -54.57 -34.73 -92.65
CA GLY A 43 -54.64 -35.32 -91.30
C GLY A 43 -53.28 -35.41 -90.59
N ASP A 44 -52.24 -35.80 -91.32
CA ASP A 44 -50.86 -35.83 -90.84
C ASP A 44 -50.37 -34.41 -90.53
N ALA A 45 -50.65 -33.45 -91.42
CA ALA A 45 -50.32 -32.05 -91.21
C ALA A 45 -51.05 -31.47 -89.98
N ALA A 46 -52.34 -31.79 -89.79
CA ALA A 46 -53.11 -31.36 -88.63
C ALA A 46 -52.60 -31.99 -87.33
N THR A 47 -52.25 -33.27 -87.34
CA THR A 47 -51.69 -33.98 -86.19
C THR A 47 -50.33 -33.40 -85.79
N LEU A 48 -49.46 -33.15 -86.78
CA LEU A 48 -48.16 -32.51 -86.55
C LEU A 48 -48.31 -31.08 -86.03
N ALA A 49 -49.25 -30.30 -86.58
CA ALA A 49 -49.54 -28.94 -86.10
C ALA A 49 -50.03 -28.94 -84.64
N SER A 50 -50.91 -29.89 -84.28
CA SER A 50 -51.38 -30.08 -82.90
C SER A 50 -50.25 -30.47 -81.96
N ALA A 51 -49.41 -31.44 -82.35
CA ALA A 51 -48.25 -31.89 -81.56
C ALA A 51 -47.22 -30.76 -81.35
N ASN A 52 -46.95 -29.97 -82.38
CA ASN A 52 -46.08 -28.79 -82.29
C ASN A 52 -46.68 -27.72 -81.37
N THR A 53 -47.99 -27.48 -81.47
CA THR A 53 -48.69 -26.52 -80.60
C THR A 53 -48.62 -26.95 -79.14
N HIS A 54 -48.90 -28.22 -78.86
CA HIS A 54 -48.77 -28.79 -77.52
C HIS A 54 -47.34 -28.67 -76.98
N THR A 55 -46.34 -29.09 -77.78
CA THR A 55 -44.92 -29.01 -77.42
C THR A 55 -44.49 -27.57 -77.13
N ASN A 56 -44.88 -26.61 -77.98
CA ASN A 56 -44.56 -25.19 -77.81
C ASN A 56 -45.23 -24.60 -76.56
N THR A 57 -46.48 -25.00 -76.29
CA THR A 57 -47.23 -24.57 -75.10
C THR A 57 -46.55 -25.07 -73.83
N THR A 58 -46.24 -26.38 -73.79
CA THR A 58 -45.54 -27.02 -72.66
C THR A 58 -44.14 -26.42 -72.46
N ALA A 59 -43.38 -26.20 -73.54
CA ALA A 59 -42.06 -25.57 -73.45
C ALA A 59 -42.15 -24.12 -72.93
N THR A 60 -43.21 -23.38 -73.30
CA THR A 60 -43.44 -22.03 -72.79
C THR A 60 -43.81 -22.05 -71.30
N ALA A 61 -44.67 -22.96 -70.88
CA ALA A 61 -45.03 -23.13 -69.47
C ALA A 61 -43.81 -23.47 -68.61
N LEU A 62 -42.97 -24.42 -69.05
CA LEU A 62 -41.74 -24.80 -68.34
C LEU A 62 -40.73 -23.65 -68.25
N ARG A 63 -40.58 -22.84 -69.30
CA ARG A 63 -39.71 -21.65 -69.25
C ARG A 63 -40.22 -20.62 -68.26
N ASN A 64 -41.53 -20.41 -68.20
CA ASN A 64 -42.14 -19.47 -67.26
C ASN A 64 -42.00 -19.97 -65.80
N GLU A 65 -42.21 -21.26 -65.56
CA GLU A 65 -42.00 -21.88 -64.26
C GLU A 65 -40.54 -21.80 -63.82
N ALA A 66 -39.59 -22.11 -64.72
CA ALA A 66 -38.16 -21.98 -64.44
C ALA A 66 -37.74 -20.54 -64.16
N ALA A 67 -38.31 -19.55 -64.87
CA ALA A 67 -38.06 -18.13 -64.61
C ALA A 67 -38.64 -17.67 -63.27
N ALA A 68 -39.84 -18.13 -62.92
CA ALA A 68 -40.45 -17.85 -61.62
C ALA A 68 -39.64 -18.48 -60.48
N GLU A 69 -39.20 -19.73 -60.64
CA GLU A 69 -38.38 -20.44 -59.67
C GLU A 69 -37.00 -19.80 -59.52
N THR A 70 -36.37 -19.38 -60.61
CA THR A 70 -35.10 -18.61 -60.58
C THR A 70 -35.28 -17.32 -59.79
N THR A 71 -36.38 -16.60 -60.01
CA THR A 71 -36.69 -15.37 -59.27
C THR A 71 -36.87 -15.65 -57.78
N ARG A 72 -37.65 -16.68 -57.44
CA ARG A 72 -37.91 -17.11 -56.06
C ARG A 72 -36.62 -17.49 -55.34
N VAL A 73 -35.74 -18.26 -55.98
CA VAL A 73 -34.45 -18.68 -55.42
C VAL A 73 -33.52 -17.48 -55.24
N ASN A 74 -33.44 -16.58 -56.21
CA ASN A 74 -32.62 -15.37 -56.10
C ASN A 74 -33.08 -14.46 -54.96
N THR A 75 -34.40 -14.28 -54.79
CA THR A 75 -34.95 -13.54 -53.65
C THR A 75 -34.59 -14.23 -52.34
N ALA A 76 -34.76 -15.54 -52.23
CA ALA A 76 -34.42 -16.29 -51.01
C ALA A 76 -32.92 -16.18 -50.65
N ILE A 77 -32.04 -16.19 -51.65
CA ILE A 77 -30.59 -15.99 -51.45
C ILE A 77 -30.32 -14.59 -50.92
N ALA A 78 -30.92 -13.55 -51.51
CA ALA A 78 -30.72 -12.17 -51.08
C ALA A 78 -31.29 -11.91 -49.67
N ASP A 79 -32.42 -12.51 -49.34
CA ASP A 79 -33.04 -12.44 -48.02
C ASP A 79 -32.16 -13.11 -46.96
N GLU A 80 -31.59 -14.29 -47.26
CA GLU A 80 -30.65 -15.00 -46.37
C GLU A 80 -29.38 -14.18 -46.15
N GLU A 81 -28.78 -13.64 -47.22
CA GLU A 81 -27.57 -12.83 -47.13
C GLU A 81 -27.80 -11.61 -46.24
N SER A 82 -28.94 -10.94 -46.43
CA SER A 82 -29.34 -9.78 -45.63
C SER A 82 -29.55 -10.16 -44.16
N ALA A 83 -30.20 -11.29 -43.90
CA ALA A 83 -30.44 -11.78 -42.54
C ALA A 83 -29.14 -12.17 -41.83
N ARG A 84 -28.20 -12.81 -42.55
CA ARG A 84 -26.88 -13.18 -42.01
C ARG A 84 -26.07 -11.93 -41.66
N ILE A 85 -26.01 -10.94 -42.55
CA ILE A 85 -25.32 -9.67 -42.28
C ILE A 85 -25.91 -8.96 -41.07
N ALA A 86 -27.25 -8.90 -40.97
CA ALA A 86 -27.93 -8.30 -39.83
C ALA A 86 -27.66 -9.06 -38.52
N GLY A 87 -27.64 -10.40 -38.57
CA GLY A 87 -27.29 -11.26 -37.44
C GLY A 87 -25.85 -11.05 -36.97
N ASP A 88 -24.89 -11.09 -37.89
CA ASP A 88 -23.46 -10.88 -37.60
C ASP A 88 -23.24 -9.48 -36.98
N ALA A 89 -23.89 -8.45 -37.53
CA ALA A 89 -23.82 -7.09 -36.99
C ALA A 89 -24.42 -6.99 -35.58
N ALA A 90 -25.56 -7.65 -35.33
CA ALA A 90 -26.19 -7.68 -34.01
C ALA A 90 -25.31 -8.42 -32.97
N THR A 91 -24.70 -9.55 -33.35
CA THR A 91 -23.77 -10.29 -32.49
C THR A 91 -22.53 -9.46 -32.16
N LEU A 92 -21.94 -8.79 -33.15
CA LEU A 92 -20.78 -7.92 -32.92
C LEU A 92 -21.12 -6.72 -32.01
N ALA A 93 -22.25 -6.07 -32.26
CA ALA A 93 -22.72 -4.96 -31.42
C ALA A 93 -22.94 -5.40 -29.97
N SER A 94 -23.53 -6.59 -29.77
CA SER A 94 -23.70 -7.17 -28.45
C SER A 94 -22.36 -7.45 -27.78
N ALA A 95 -21.40 -8.04 -28.49
CA ALA A 95 -20.06 -8.32 -27.95
C ALA A 95 -19.34 -7.04 -27.51
N ASN A 96 -19.33 -6.01 -28.37
CA ASN A 96 -18.66 -4.73 -28.07
C ASN A 96 -19.28 -4.01 -26.87
N SER A 97 -20.58 -4.15 -26.63
CA SER A 97 -21.24 -3.59 -25.44
C SER A 97 -20.72 -4.17 -24.12
N TYR A 98 -20.05 -5.32 -24.14
CA TYR A 98 -19.46 -5.94 -22.95
C TYR A 98 -17.96 -5.65 -22.78
N THR A 99 -17.24 -5.30 -23.85
CA THR A 99 -15.78 -5.16 -23.84
C THR A 99 -15.28 -3.72 -23.94
N ASP A 100 -16.00 -2.82 -24.62
CA ASP A 100 -15.45 -1.51 -25.06
C ASP A 100 -16.00 -0.29 -24.31
N THR A 101 -16.95 -0.49 -23.40
CA THR A 101 -17.51 0.59 -22.59
C THR A 101 -16.50 1.07 -21.53
N PRO A 102 -16.29 2.38 -21.36
CA PRO A 102 -15.16 2.97 -20.61
C PRO A 102 -15.12 2.67 -19.09
N ASN A 103 -16.11 1.96 -18.55
CA ASN A 103 -16.21 1.62 -17.13
C ASN A 103 -16.12 0.12 -16.86
N HIS A 104 -15.67 -0.70 -17.81
CA HIS A 104 -15.56 -2.15 -17.62
C HIS A 104 -14.21 -2.52 -17.01
N ALA A 105 -14.19 -3.63 -16.27
CA ALA A 105 -12.96 -4.18 -15.74
C ALA A 105 -12.10 -4.74 -16.88
N LYS A 106 -10.79 -4.46 -16.86
CA LYS A 106 -9.85 -4.89 -17.91
C LYS A 106 -8.73 -5.73 -17.32
N ALA A 107 -8.68 -7.00 -17.68
CA ALA A 107 -7.56 -7.88 -17.39
C ALA A 107 -6.66 -7.95 -18.63
N GLU A 108 -5.61 -7.13 -18.66
CA GLU A 108 -4.73 -6.95 -19.82
C GLU A 108 -3.45 -7.80 -19.72
N GLY A 109 -2.97 -8.08 -18.50
CA GLY A 109 -1.82 -8.96 -18.27
C GLY A 109 -2.16 -10.45 -18.41
N ALA A 110 -1.14 -11.30 -18.64
CA ALA A 110 -1.34 -12.74 -18.71
C ALA A 110 -1.82 -13.28 -17.35
N ASP A 111 -2.84 -14.17 -17.34
CA ASP A 111 -3.43 -14.71 -16.10
C ASP A 111 -3.94 -13.64 -15.11
N ALA A 112 -4.26 -12.44 -15.59
CA ALA A 112 -4.74 -11.34 -14.74
C ALA A 112 -6.23 -11.48 -14.40
N ILE A 113 -6.63 -10.87 -13.27
CA ILE A 113 -8.02 -10.80 -12.80
C ILE A 113 -8.40 -9.33 -12.63
N ALA A 114 -9.45 -8.88 -13.31
CA ALA A 114 -10.02 -7.56 -13.09
C ALA A 114 -11.52 -7.68 -12.81
N ILE A 115 -11.99 -7.12 -11.69
CA ILE A 115 -13.39 -7.15 -11.28
C ILE A 115 -13.80 -5.75 -10.80
N GLY A 116 -14.91 -5.24 -11.31
CA GLY A 116 -15.50 -3.97 -10.90
C GLY A 116 -15.12 -2.77 -11.79
N ALA A 117 -15.90 -1.69 -11.67
CA ALA A 117 -15.95 -0.65 -12.68
C ALA A 117 -14.61 0.10 -12.83
N GLY A 118 -14.06 0.16 -14.03
CA GLY A 118 -12.81 0.87 -14.33
C GLY A 118 -11.55 0.27 -13.69
N SER A 119 -11.63 -0.91 -13.07
CA SER A 119 -10.44 -1.62 -12.57
C SER A 119 -9.64 -2.21 -13.74
N VAL A 120 -8.32 -2.01 -13.75
CA VAL A 120 -7.40 -2.42 -14.81
C VAL A 120 -6.21 -3.17 -14.20
N ALA A 121 -6.09 -4.46 -14.53
CA ALA A 121 -5.00 -5.35 -14.16
C ALA A 121 -4.06 -5.53 -15.37
N GLN A 122 -3.00 -4.73 -15.42
CA GLN A 122 -2.04 -4.62 -16.55
C GLN A 122 -0.84 -5.57 -16.41
N GLY A 123 -0.40 -5.86 -15.18
CA GLY A 123 0.73 -6.77 -14.95
C GLY A 123 0.37 -8.24 -15.15
N ASP A 124 1.35 -9.07 -15.47
CA ASP A 124 1.16 -10.53 -15.52
C ASP A 124 0.82 -11.06 -14.13
N GLN A 125 -0.13 -11.99 -14.03
CA GLN A 125 -0.65 -12.57 -12.79
C GLN A 125 -1.12 -11.48 -11.80
N SER A 126 -1.61 -10.35 -12.30
CA SER A 126 -2.08 -9.24 -11.46
C SER A 126 -3.57 -9.33 -11.14
N ILE A 127 -3.98 -8.73 -10.02
CA ILE A 127 -5.37 -8.76 -9.53
C ILE A 127 -5.85 -7.32 -9.24
N ALA A 128 -6.92 -6.87 -9.86
CA ALA A 128 -7.54 -5.57 -9.60
C ALA A 128 -9.04 -5.75 -9.30
N ILE A 129 -9.43 -5.67 -8.03
CA ILE A 129 -10.81 -5.92 -7.59
C ILE A 129 -11.38 -4.69 -6.88
N GLY A 130 -12.50 -4.17 -7.39
CA GLY A 130 -13.21 -3.00 -6.88
C GLY A 130 -13.36 -1.93 -7.96
N VAL A 131 -13.29 -0.66 -7.60
CA VAL A 131 -13.52 0.45 -8.55
C VAL A 131 -12.21 1.17 -8.83
N GLY A 132 -11.92 1.45 -10.11
CA GLY A 132 -10.83 2.31 -10.52
C GLY A 132 -9.41 1.85 -10.14
N ASN A 133 -9.20 0.60 -9.74
CA ASN A 133 -7.85 0.12 -9.41
C ASN A 133 -6.99 0.06 -10.68
N GLN A 134 -5.72 0.43 -10.59
CA GLN A 134 -4.72 0.27 -11.65
C GLN A 134 -3.56 -0.56 -11.10
N VAL A 135 -3.40 -1.80 -11.57
CA VAL A 135 -2.33 -2.70 -11.11
C VAL A 135 -1.43 -3.03 -12.30
N SER A 136 -0.30 -2.34 -12.41
CA SER A 136 0.69 -2.55 -13.47
C SER A 136 1.90 -3.38 -13.05
N GLY A 137 2.08 -3.62 -11.75
CA GLY A 137 3.10 -4.57 -11.27
C GLY A 137 2.75 -6.02 -11.60
N ASN A 138 3.74 -6.81 -11.99
CA ASN A 138 3.60 -8.25 -12.17
C ASN A 138 3.47 -8.94 -10.80
N ASN A 139 2.67 -10.02 -10.74
CA ASN A 139 2.40 -10.77 -9.51
C ASN A 139 1.85 -9.88 -8.37
N SER A 140 1.11 -8.83 -8.71
CA SER A 140 0.64 -7.81 -7.75
C SER A 140 -0.89 -7.80 -7.64
N GLY A 141 -1.43 -7.16 -6.61
CA GLY A 141 -2.87 -7.08 -6.40
C GLY A 141 -3.36 -5.81 -5.73
N ALA A 142 -4.60 -5.42 -6.03
CA ALA A 142 -5.32 -4.35 -5.35
C ALA A 142 -6.78 -4.77 -5.10
N LEU A 143 -7.26 -4.52 -3.88
CA LEU A 143 -8.64 -4.72 -3.47
C LEU A 143 -9.18 -3.44 -2.80
N GLY A 144 -10.14 -2.76 -3.43
CA GLY A 144 -10.77 -1.53 -2.91
C GLY A 144 -11.11 -0.48 -3.97
N ASP A 145 -11.08 0.81 -3.63
CA ASP A 145 -11.50 1.92 -4.52
C ASP A 145 -10.78 3.25 -4.20
N PRO A 146 -10.09 3.89 -5.14
CA PRO A 146 -9.21 3.31 -6.16
C PRO A 146 -7.78 3.15 -5.62
N ASN A 147 -7.01 2.19 -6.13
CA ASN A 147 -5.58 2.05 -5.81
C ASN A 147 -4.72 2.00 -7.07
N THR A 148 -3.48 2.51 -6.98
CA THR A 148 -2.46 2.39 -8.03
C THR A 148 -1.29 1.54 -7.52
N VAL A 149 -1.02 0.40 -8.15
CA VAL A 149 0.04 -0.54 -7.76
C VAL A 149 0.96 -0.82 -8.94
N SER A 150 2.12 -0.17 -8.96
CA SER A 150 3.13 -0.33 -10.01
C SER A 150 4.33 -1.18 -9.58
N GLY A 151 4.52 -1.39 -8.28
CA GLY A 151 5.54 -2.32 -7.77
C GLY A 151 5.18 -3.78 -8.05
N ASN A 152 6.17 -4.60 -8.39
CA ASN A 152 6.03 -6.04 -8.62
C ASN A 152 5.91 -6.80 -7.28
N ALA A 153 5.19 -7.93 -7.30
CA ALA A 153 4.98 -8.76 -6.12
C ALA A 153 4.43 -7.98 -4.92
N SER A 154 3.57 -6.99 -5.17
CA SER A 154 3.04 -6.05 -4.18
C SER A 154 1.52 -6.12 -4.11
N TYR A 155 0.95 -5.97 -2.91
CA TYR A 155 -0.48 -6.15 -2.67
C TYR A 155 -1.05 -5.04 -1.81
N VAL A 156 -2.24 -4.58 -2.15
CA VAL A 156 -2.93 -3.49 -1.48
C VAL A 156 -4.36 -3.88 -1.15
N VAL A 157 -4.77 -3.57 0.08
CA VAL A 157 -6.17 -3.66 0.52
C VAL A 157 -6.56 -2.34 1.17
N GLY A 158 -7.57 -1.67 0.60
CA GLY A 158 -8.09 -0.39 1.07
C GLY A 158 -8.27 0.61 -0.07
N ASN A 159 -8.27 1.91 0.24
CA ASN A 159 -8.69 2.97 -0.70
C ASN A 159 -7.60 4.02 -0.89
N ASN A 160 -7.52 4.61 -2.08
CA ASN A 160 -6.66 5.75 -2.38
C ASN A 160 -5.15 5.50 -2.15
N ASN A 161 -4.68 4.26 -2.24
CA ASN A 161 -3.27 3.96 -2.05
C ASN A 161 -2.48 4.02 -3.37
N THR A 162 -1.23 4.46 -3.30
CA THR A 162 -0.25 4.43 -4.39
C THR A 162 0.99 3.65 -3.92
N VAL A 163 1.28 2.51 -4.57
CA VAL A 163 2.38 1.61 -4.20
C VAL A 163 3.29 1.39 -5.40
N SER A 164 4.49 1.96 -5.35
CA SER A 164 5.50 1.85 -6.41
C SER A 164 6.69 0.97 -6.04
N GLY A 165 6.82 0.59 -4.76
CA GLY A 165 7.87 -0.32 -4.29
C GLY A 165 7.53 -1.79 -4.54
N ASP A 166 8.51 -2.55 -4.99
CA ASP A 166 8.44 -4.00 -5.15
C ASP A 166 8.39 -4.74 -3.80
N ASN A 167 7.75 -5.91 -3.78
CA ASN A 167 7.62 -6.77 -2.61
C ASN A 167 6.98 -6.09 -1.39
N THR A 168 5.94 -5.27 -1.61
CA THR A 168 5.33 -4.45 -0.57
C THR A 168 3.86 -4.77 -0.37
N PHE A 169 3.45 -4.94 0.89
CA PHE A 169 2.06 -5.19 1.28
C PHE A 169 1.50 -3.96 2.01
N VAL A 170 0.35 -3.46 1.57
CA VAL A 170 -0.34 -2.32 2.19
C VAL A 170 -1.74 -2.74 2.62
N LEU A 171 -2.08 -2.45 3.87
CA LEU A 171 -3.43 -2.55 4.40
C LEU A 171 -3.81 -1.22 5.05
N GLY A 172 -4.62 -0.40 4.37
CA GLY A 172 -4.87 0.97 4.79
C GLY A 172 -5.50 1.84 3.71
N ASN A 173 -5.73 3.10 4.04
CA ASN A 173 -6.18 4.11 3.08
C ASN A 173 -5.18 5.26 2.97
N ASP A 174 -5.20 5.95 1.82
CA ASP A 174 -4.39 7.15 1.55
C ASP A 174 -2.86 6.94 1.76
N VAL A 175 -2.36 5.72 1.55
CA VAL A 175 -0.93 5.40 1.64
C VAL A 175 -0.24 5.65 0.31
N ASP A 176 0.73 6.57 0.27
CA ASP A 176 1.67 6.75 -0.85
C ASP A 176 3.06 6.26 -0.43
N THR A 177 3.54 5.20 -1.08
CA THR A 177 4.80 4.56 -0.72
C THR A 177 5.56 4.00 -1.92
N GLY A 178 6.85 4.28 -1.94
CA GLY A 178 7.83 3.64 -2.84
C GLY A 178 8.78 2.69 -2.11
N VAL A 179 8.51 2.37 -0.84
CA VAL A 179 9.37 1.48 -0.05
C VAL A 179 9.26 0.06 -0.59
N THR A 180 10.39 -0.61 -0.79
CA THR A 180 10.46 -2.02 -1.20
C THR A 180 10.55 -2.94 0.01
N ASN A 181 10.11 -4.19 -0.14
CA ASN A 181 10.22 -5.23 0.90
C ASN A 181 9.56 -4.84 2.24
N ALA A 182 8.44 -4.13 2.19
CA ALA A 182 7.78 -3.58 3.37
C ALA A 182 6.37 -4.14 3.59
N VAL A 183 5.93 -4.11 4.83
CA VAL A 183 4.53 -4.28 5.20
C VAL A 183 4.09 -2.98 5.88
N ILE A 184 3.11 -2.32 5.29
CA ILE A 184 2.58 -1.03 5.73
C ILE A 184 1.13 -1.24 6.14
N LEU A 185 0.84 -1.00 7.40
CA LEU A 185 -0.53 -0.95 7.91
C LEU A 185 -0.83 0.50 8.24
N GLU A 186 -2.02 0.99 7.88
CA GLU A 186 -2.51 2.24 8.43
C GLU A 186 -2.52 2.11 9.96
N GLY A 187 -1.72 2.96 10.62
CA GLY A 187 -1.55 2.89 12.06
C GLY A 187 -2.80 3.41 12.77
N ASP A 188 -3.17 2.80 13.90
CA ASP A 188 -4.21 3.33 14.76
C ASP A 188 -3.75 4.66 15.39
N ALA A 189 -4.30 5.77 14.91
CA ALA A 189 -4.02 7.11 15.41
C ALA A 189 -4.26 7.23 16.92
N ALA A 190 -5.22 6.49 17.48
CA ALA A 190 -5.49 6.49 18.91
C ALA A 190 -4.36 5.80 19.70
N THR A 191 -3.86 4.67 19.21
CA THR A 191 -2.70 4.00 19.79
C THR A 191 -1.45 4.88 19.73
N LEU A 192 -1.17 5.54 18.59
CA LEU A 192 -0.03 6.46 18.49
C LEU A 192 -0.17 7.65 19.44
N ALA A 193 -1.36 8.24 19.55
CA ALA A 193 -1.63 9.34 20.47
C ALA A 193 -1.46 8.90 21.94
N SER A 194 -1.95 7.72 22.30
CA SER A 194 -1.78 7.12 23.63
C SER A 194 -0.30 6.88 23.97
N ALA A 195 0.47 6.30 23.03
CA ALA A 195 1.90 6.07 23.19
C ALA A 195 2.68 7.39 23.35
N ASN A 196 2.36 8.40 22.56
CA ASN A 196 2.95 9.73 22.66
C ASN A 196 2.58 10.41 23.99
N ALA A 197 1.33 10.31 24.43
CA ALA A 197 0.89 10.85 25.71
C ALA A 197 1.63 10.18 26.87
N HIS A 198 1.73 8.85 26.88
CA HIS A 198 2.48 8.12 27.88
C HIS A 198 3.95 8.54 27.91
N THR A 199 4.60 8.62 26.74
CA THR A 199 6.00 9.05 26.62
C THR A 199 6.19 10.48 27.14
N ASN A 200 5.30 11.40 26.79
CA ASN A 200 5.35 12.79 27.25
C ASN A 200 5.12 12.92 28.77
N THR A 201 4.18 12.16 29.33
CA THR A 201 3.94 12.11 30.77
C THR A 201 5.18 11.58 31.50
N THR A 202 5.74 10.46 31.07
CA THR A 202 6.95 9.87 31.65
C THR A 202 8.13 10.84 31.59
N ALA A 203 8.35 11.50 30.45
CA ALA A 203 9.39 12.51 30.32
C ALA A 203 9.20 13.70 31.26
N THR A 204 7.94 14.11 31.51
CA THR A 204 7.62 15.19 32.45
C THR A 204 7.87 14.77 33.90
N THR A 205 7.45 13.56 34.28
CA THR A 205 7.71 13.00 35.60
C THR A 205 9.21 12.95 35.90
N LEU A 206 10.02 12.41 34.99
CA LEU A 206 11.47 12.32 35.16
C LEU A 206 12.14 13.70 35.32
N ARG A 207 11.70 14.71 34.56
CA ARG A 207 12.21 16.09 34.71
C ARG A 207 11.86 16.68 36.08
N ASN A 208 10.65 16.43 36.57
CA ASN A 208 10.20 16.91 37.88
C ASN A 208 10.94 16.20 39.03
N GLU A 209 11.12 14.88 38.94
CA GLU A 209 11.89 14.10 39.91
C GLU A 209 13.35 14.57 39.95
N ALA A 210 13.98 14.78 38.79
CA ALA A 210 15.34 15.30 38.71
C ALA A 210 15.48 16.71 39.32
N ALA A 211 14.50 17.58 39.09
CA ALA A 211 14.48 18.93 39.67
C ALA A 211 14.29 18.88 41.19
N ALA A 212 13.38 18.03 41.68
CA ALA A 212 13.15 17.82 43.11
C ALA A 212 14.40 17.25 43.81
N GLU A 213 15.06 16.27 43.18
CA GLU A 213 16.28 15.68 43.72
C GLU A 213 17.43 16.70 43.73
N THR A 214 17.57 17.50 42.69
CA THR A 214 18.56 18.61 42.65
C THR A 214 18.32 19.60 43.79
N ALA A 215 17.07 20.00 44.02
CA ALA A 215 16.72 20.89 45.13
C ALA A 215 17.02 20.26 46.49
N ARG A 216 16.65 18.98 46.68
CA ARG A 216 16.91 18.23 47.92
C ARG A 216 18.40 18.12 48.22
N VAL A 217 19.21 17.79 47.21
CA VAL A 217 20.68 17.68 47.33
C VAL A 217 21.29 19.04 47.66
N ASN A 218 20.87 20.12 46.99
CA ASN A 218 21.37 21.46 47.28
C ASN A 218 21.06 21.91 48.72
N THR A 219 19.86 21.63 49.22
CA THR A 219 19.50 21.90 50.62
C THR A 219 20.35 21.09 51.59
N ALA A 220 20.52 19.79 51.34
CA ALA A 220 21.31 18.92 52.19
C ALA A 220 22.80 19.34 52.24
N ILE A 221 23.35 19.79 51.11
CA ILE A 221 24.71 20.35 51.05
C ILE A 221 24.78 21.63 51.91
N ALA A 222 23.86 22.58 51.72
CA ALA A 222 23.87 23.84 52.47
C ALA A 222 23.70 23.63 53.98
N GLU A 223 22.80 22.74 54.40
CA GLU A 223 22.61 22.37 55.80
C GLU A 223 23.84 21.66 56.38
N GLY A 224 24.46 20.75 55.61
CA GLY A 224 25.68 20.05 55.98
C GLY A 224 26.88 20.99 56.14
N ASP A 225 27.05 21.93 55.22
CA ASP A 225 28.08 22.98 55.28
C ASP A 225 27.88 23.88 56.49
N ALA A 226 26.65 24.32 56.74
CA ALA A 226 26.31 25.13 57.91
C ALA A 226 26.57 24.39 59.23
N ALA A 227 26.21 23.11 59.32
CA ALA A 227 26.46 22.27 60.49
C ALA A 227 27.97 22.06 60.72
N THR A 228 28.72 21.79 59.65
CA THR A 228 30.18 21.63 59.71
C THR A 228 30.86 22.92 60.17
N LEU A 229 30.46 24.07 59.61
CA LEU A 229 30.96 25.39 60.02
C LEU A 229 30.62 25.71 61.47
N ALA A 230 29.40 25.42 61.92
CA ALA A 230 28.99 25.61 63.30
C ALA A 230 29.84 24.76 64.26
N SER A 231 30.04 23.48 63.95
CA SER A 231 30.89 22.58 64.73
C SER A 231 32.35 23.07 64.81
N ALA A 232 32.92 23.49 63.68
CA ALA A 232 34.28 24.04 63.61
C ALA A 232 34.43 25.32 64.44
N ASN A 233 33.44 26.22 64.39
CA ASN A 233 33.40 27.43 65.19
C ASN A 233 33.29 27.12 66.69
N THR A 234 32.44 26.17 67.08
CA THR A 234 32.34 25.73 68.47
C THR A 234 33.67 25.16 68.95
N HIS A 235 34.30 24.25 68.20
CA HIS A 235 35.58 23.67 68.57
C HIS A 235 36.67 24.74 68.71
N THR A 236 36.74 25.68 67.76
CA THR A 236 37.69 26.81 67.78
C THR A 236 37.45 27.70 68.99
N ASN A 237 36.20 28.05 69.29
CA ASN A 237 35.84 28.88 70.46
C ASN A 237 36.15 28.19 71.78
N THR A 238 35.85 26.90 71.90
CA THR A 238 36.19 26.09 73.08
C THR A 238 37.70 26.06 73.29
N THR A 239 38.47 25.78 72.24
CA THR A 239 39.93 25.74 72.29
C THR A 239 40.51 27.11 72.65
N ALA A 240 40.02 28.19 72.03
CA ALA A 240 40.45 29.56 72.34
C ALA A 240 40.13 29.95 73.79
N THR A 241 39.00 29.49 74.33
CA THR A 241 38.62 29.73 75.74
C THR A 241 39.52 28.97 76.69
N ALA A 242 39.81 27.70 76.41
CA ALA A 242 40.72 26.89 77.20
C ALA A 242 42.13 27.52 77.26
N LEU A 243 42.67 27.94 76.11
CA LEU A 243 43.98 28.60 76.03
C LEU A 243 44.02 29.93 76.80
N ARG A 244 42.95 30.74 76.74
CA ARG A 244 42.89 31.99 77.53
C ARG A 244 42.87 31.71 79.04
N ASN A 245 42.14 30.69 79.47
CA ASN A 245 42.08 30.29 80.87
C ASN A 245 43.43 29.74 81.36
N GLU A 246 44.09 28.90 80.56
CA GLU A 246 45.43 28.39 80.84
C GLU A 246 46.46 29.53 80.93
N ALA A 247 46.43 30.47 79.98
CA ALA A 247 47.31 31.64 80.02
C ALA A 247 47.06 32.54 81.24
N ALA A 248 45.80 32.70 81.67
CA ALA A 248 45.45 33.46 82.87
C ALA A 248 45.90 32.75 84.16
N ALA A 249 45.74 31.43 84.22
CA ALA A 249 46.22 30.60 85.32
C ALA A 249 47.76 30.67 85.41
N GLU A 250 48.44 30.58 84.27
CA GLU A 250 49.90 30.68 84.19
C GLU A 250 50.39 32.08 84.58
N THR A 251 49.71 33.14 84.15
CA THR A 251 49.99 34.52 84.57
C THR A 251 49.89 34.66 86.10
N THR A 252 48.85 34.07 86.70
CA THR A 252 48.67 34.07 88.16
C THR A 252 49.79 33.30 88.86
N ARG A 253 50.11 32.10 88.36
CA ARG A 253 51.19 31.26 88.91
C ARG A 253 52.54 31.96 88.86
N VAL A 254 52.86 32.61 87.74
CA VAL A 254 54.10 33.38 87.56
C VAL A 254 54.13 34.58 88.50
N ASN A 255 53.04 35.35 88.61
CA ASN A 255 52.98 36.49 89.53
C ASN A 255 53.14 36.07 91.00
N THR A 256 52.55 34.95 91.42
CA THR A 256 52.75 34.39 92.76
C THR A 256 54.21 33.97 92.97
N ALA A 257 54.80 33.26 92.01
CA ALA A 257 56.21 32.85 92.11
C ALA A 257 57.17 34.04 92.21
N ILE A 258 56.89 35.13 91.48
CA ILE A 258 57.65 36.39 91.57
C ILE A 258 57.50 37.00 92.96
N ALA A 259 56.28 37.09 93.50
CA ALA A 259 56.03 37.66 94.82
C ALA A 259 56.65 36.82 95.98
N ASP A 260 56.61 35.49 95.84
CA ASP A 260 57.22 34.57 96.78
C ASP A 260 58.76 34.68 96.76
N GLU A 261 59.36 34.79 95.57
CA GLU A 261 60.80 35.04 95.41
C GLU A 261 61.19 36.38 96.04
N GLU A 262 60.43 37.45 95.77
CA GLU A 262 60.69 38.77 96.32
C GLU A 262 60.62 38.75 97.86
N SER A 263 59.63 38.06 98.42
CA SER A 263 59.48 37.88 99.87
C SER A 263 60.63 37.08 100.48
N ALA A 264 61.04 35.99 99.81
CA ALA A 264 62.17 35.16 100.25
C ALA A 264 63.49 35.94 100.20
N ARG A 265 63.69 36.77 99.15
CA ARG A 265 64.85 37.65 99.01
C ARG A 265 64.88 38.70 100.12
N ILE A 266 63.77 39.39 100.39
CA ILE A 266 63.67 40.37 101.49
C ILE A 266 63.96 39.70 102.85
N ALA A 267 63.41 38.50 103.10
CA ALA A 267 63.66 37.75 104.33
C ALA A 267 65.14 37.34 104.45
N GLY A 268 65.76 36.92 103.35
CA GLY A 268 67.19 36.61 103.26
C GLY A 268 68.08 37.83 103.52
N ASP A 269 67.76 38.97 102.91
CA ASP A 269 68.44 40.25 103.14
C ASP A 269 68.33 40.68 104.62
N ALA A 270 67.14 40.56 105.20
CA ALA A 270 66.90 40.86 106.62
C ALA A 270 67.67 39.91 107.56
N ALA A 271 67.71 38.61 107.26
CA ALA A 271 68.47 37.63 108.04
C ALA A 271 70.00 37.87 107.96
N THR A 272 70.48 38.24 106.77
CA THR A 272 71.88 38.62 106.54
C THR A 272 72.23 39.88 107.34
N LEU A 273 71.38 40.91 107.30
CA LEU A 273 71.55 42.13 108.09
C LEU A 273 71.51 41.87 109.59
N ALA A 274 70.57 41.05 110.07
CA ALA A 274 70.48 40.67 111.49
C ALA A 274 71.73 39.92 111.96
N SER A 275 72.24 39.00 111.14
CA SER A 275 73.49 38.28 111.41
C SER A 275 74.70 39.23 111.45
N ALA A 276 74.77 40.19 110.52
CA ALA A 276 75.81 41.22 110.48
C ALA A 276 75.76 42.15 111.71
N ASN A 277 74.56 42.58 112.13
CA ASN A 277 74.36 43.37 113.33
C ASN A 277 74.76 42.58 114.58
N SER A 278 74.31 41.32 114.73
CA SER A 278 74.67 40.47 115.87
C SER A 278 76.19 40.24 115.98
N TYR A 279 76.86 40.00 114.85
CA TYR A 279 78.33 39.91 114.78
C TYR A 279 78.99 41.23 115.23
N THR A 280 78.47 42.37 114.74
CA THR A 280 78.96 43.71 115.10
C THR A 280 78.76 43.98 116.59
N ASP A 281 77.56 43.77 117.13
CA ASP A 281 77.22 43.94 118.55
C ASP A 281 78.08 43.04 119.46
N THR A 282 78.29 41.79 119.06
CA THR A 282 79.16 40.86 119.79
C THR A 282 80.58 41.39 119.85
N ARG A 283 81.13 41.87 118.72
CA ARG A 283 82.48 42.45 118.68
C ARG A 283 82.59 43.74 119.48
N VAL A 284 81.60 44.63 119.39
CA VAL A 284 81.55 45.88 120.17
C VAL A 284 81.51 45.55 121.67
N ASN A 285 80.64 44.64 122.11
CA ASN A 285 80.57 44.22 123.51
C ASN A 285 81.88 43.58 124.01
N GLN A 286 82.53 42.75 123.20
CA GLN A 286 83.85 42.22 123.55
C GLN A 286 84.90 43.34 123.67
N PHE A 287 84.85 44.35 122.80
CA PHE A 287 85.73 45.50 122.87
C PHE A 287 85.46 46.35 124.12
N SER A 288 84.19 46.64 124.44
CA SER A 288 83.80 47.35 125.66
C SER A 288 84.23 46.60 126.92
N LYS A 289 84.08 45.26 127.00
CA LYS A 289 84.61 44.48 128.13
C LYS A 289 86.13 44.56 128.26
N LYS A 290 86.85 44.58 127.14
CA LYS A 290 88.30 44.80 127.16
C LYS A 290 88.62 46.20 127.68
N LEU A 291 87.86 47.21 127.28
CA LEU A 291 87.99 48.59 127.76
C LEU A 291 87.68 48.69 129.27
N ASP A 292 86.56 48.14 129.74
CA ASP A 292 86.21 48.10 131.17
C ASP A 292 87.29 47.40 132.01
N ASN A 293 87.90 46.34 131.49
CA ASN A 293 89.03 45.68 132.14
C ASN A 293 90.28 46.57 132.17
N VAL A 294 90.54 47.35 131.12
CA VAL A 294 91.61 48.38 131.12
C VAL A 294 91.31 49.45 132.17
N GLU A 295 90.08 49.96 132.24
CA GLU A 295 89.65 50.97 133.22
C GLU A 295 89.73 50.42 134.65
N LYS A 296 89.26 49.18 134.92
CA LYS A 296 89.41 48.52 136.22
C LYS A 296 90.86 48.30 136.61
N ASN A 297 91.73 47.96 135.66
CA ASN A 297 93.16 47.84 135.93
C ASN A 297 93.81 49.22 136.20
N ALA A 298 93.33 50.28 135.54
CA ALA A 298 93.79 51.65 135.78
C ALA A 298 93.36 52.21 137.15
N TYR A 299 92.19 51.84 137.67
CA TYR A 299 91.71 52.25 139.01
C TYR A 299 92.26 51.41 140.18
N ARG A 300 93.00 50.33 139.91
CA ARG A 300 93.62 49.46 140.92
C ARG A 300 95.14 49.64 141.04
N GLY A 301 95.69 50.69 140.42
CA GLY A 301 97.08 51.13 140.55
C GLY A 301 97.17 52.44 141.33
#